data_AF-A0A087UT29-F1
#
_entry.id   AF-A0A087UT29-F1
#
_cell.length_a   1.000
_cell.length_b   1.000
_cell.length_c   1.000
_cell.angle_alpha   90.00
_cell.angle_beta   90.00
_cell.angle_gamma   90.00
#
_symmetry.space_group_name_H-M   'P 1'
#
loop_
_entity.id
_entity.type
_entity.pdbx_description
1 polymer ?
#
loop_
_entity_poly.entity_id
_entity_poly.type
_entity_poly.pdbx_seq_one_letter_code
_entity_poly.pdbx_strand_id
1 'polypeptide(L)' 'MSNFYQALIQQVRIMGLNKPPKRIIIDGSYILSNKQYHWNIDTKVLDLKHILIPLGRRTEVQWVF' A
#
# COMPACT_ATOMS: atom_id res chain seq x y z
N MET A 1 6.12 8.43 -26.11
CA MET A 1 4.70 8.27 -25.70
C MET A 1 4.67 7.36 -24.49
N SER A 2 3.96 7.72 -23.41
CA SER A 2 3.72 6.82 -22.27
C SER A 2 2.44 6.01 -22.51
N ASN A 3 2.46 4.69 -22.34
CA ASN A 3 1.26 3.86 -22.41
C ASN A 3 0.71 3.55 -21.00
N PHE A 4 -0.56 3.17 -20.93
CA PHE A 4 -1.22 2.84 -19.65
C PHE A 4 -0.47 1.75 -18.86
N TYR A 5 0.09 0.76 -19.55
CA TYR A 5 0.83 -0.36 -18.95
C TYR A 5 2.19 0.04 -18.35
N GLN A 6 2.70 1.22 -18.68
CA GLN A 6 3.91 1.81 -18.10
C GLN A 6 3.61 2.64 -16.85
N ALA A 7 2.34 2.95 -16.57
CA ALA A 7 1.95 3.70 -15.38
C ALA A 7 1.91 2.80 -14.14
N LEU A 8 2.34 3.37 -13.01
CA LEU A 8 2.49 2.69 -11.73
C LEU A 8 1.83 3.52 -10.64
N ILE A 9 1.21 2.86 -9.66
CA ILE A 9 0.77 3.49 -8.42
C ILE A 9 1.96 3.52 -7.46
N GLN A 10 2.35 4.72 -7.04
CA GLN A 10 3.47 4.93 -6.11
C GLN A 10 3.04 5.10 -4.65
N GLN A 11 1.78 5.50 -4.44
CA GLN A 11 1.22 5.77 -3.13
C GLN A 11 -0.24 5.32 -3.05
N VAL A 12 -0.61 4.70 -1.93
CA VAL A 12 -1.98 4.32 -1.60
C VAL A 12 -2.31 4.89 -0.22
N ARG A 13 -3.47 5.53 -0.09
CA ARG A 13 -3.99 6.02 1.19
C ARG A 13 -5.22 5.21 1.58
N ILE A 14 -5.20 4.64 2.77
CA ILE A 14 -6.29 3.82 3.32
C ILE A 14 -6.82 4.53 4.55
N MET A 15 -8.14 4.76 4.58
CA MET A 15 -8.83 5.46 5.68
C MET A 15 -9.67 4.47 6.49
N GLY A 16 -9.95 4.81 7.75
CA GLY A 16 -10.85 4.01 8.62
C GLY A 16 -10.16 2.83 9.32
N LEU A 17 -8.83 2.83 9.42
CA LEU A 17 -8.08 1.82 10.15
C LEU A 17 -7.98 2.18 11.64
N ASN A 18 -8.78 1.53 12.48
CA ASN A 18 -8.87 1.85 13.92
C ASN A 18 -7.59 1.56 14.72
N LYS A 19 -6.75 0.64 14.24
CA LYS A 19 -5.49 0.24 14.88
C LYS A 19 -4.38 0.08 13.83
N PRO A 20 -3.10 0.25 14.20
CA PRO A 20 -2.00 0.07 13.27
C PRO A 20 -1.87 -1.41 12.89
N PRO A 21 -1.65 -1.73 11.60
CA PRO A 21 -1.32 -3.09 11.20
C PRO A 21 0.09 -3.48 11.66
N LYS A 22 0.27 -4.74 12.06
CA LYS A 22 1.60 -5.32 12.34
C LYS A 22 2.37 -5.64 11.05
N ARG A 23 1.65 -5.93 9.97
CA ARG A 23 2.23 -6.31 8.69
C ARG A 23 1.27 -5.94 7.55
N ILE A 24 1.84 -5.51 6.42
CA ILE A 24 1.13 -5.29 5.16
C ILE A 24 1.80 -6.15 4.09
N ILE A 25 0.99 -6.83 3.28
CA ILE A 25 1.42 -7.81 2.28
C ILE A 25 0.80 -7.43 0.94
N ILE A 26 1.61 -7.37 -0.11
CA ILE A 26 1.17 -7.17 -1.49
C ILE A 26 1.32 -8.49 -2.25
N ASP A 27 0.27 -8.88 -2.98
CA ASP A 27 0.22 -10.08 -3.82
C ASP A 27 0.65 -11.36 -3.06
N GLY A 28 0.27 -11.46 -1.78
CA GLY A 28 0.51 -12.61 -0.90
C GLY A 28 1.98 -12.90 -0.53
N SER A 29 2.93 -12.15 -1.08
CA SER A 29 4.36 -12.50 -1.00
C SER A 29 5.26 -11.32 -0.64
N TYR A 30 4.91 -10.11 -1.07
CA TYR A 30 5.74 -8.93 -0.82
C TYR A 30 5.33 -8.24 0.49
N ILE A 31 6.14 -8.42 1.52
CA ILE A 31 5.92 -7.80 2.83
C ILE A 31 6.51 -6.39 2.82
N LEU A 32 5.70 -5.38 3.13
CA LEU A 32 6.18 -4.00 3.23
C LEU A 32 7.09 -3.81 4.44
N SER A 33 8.20 -3.12 4.23
CA SER A 33 9.05 -2.63 5.32
C SER A 33 8.41 -1.42 6.02
N ASN A 34 8.80 -1.15 7.27
CA ASN A 34 8.30 -0.01 8.04
C ASN A 34 8.61 1.36 7.41
N LYS A 35 9.52 1.44 6.43
CA LYS A 35 9.79 2.67 5.66
C LYS A 35 8.78 2.91 4.53
N GLN A 36 8.03 1.88 4.15
CA GLN A 36 7.08 1.90 3.04
C GLN A 36 5.64 2.13 3.50
N TYR A 37 5.40 2.27 4.80
CA TYR A 37 4.09 2.64 5.30
C TYR A 37 4.16 3.43 6.60
N HIS A 38 3.14 4.23 6.84
CA HIS A 38 2.96 4.98 8.08
C HIS A 38 1.48 5.00 8.45
N TRP A 39 1.16 4.54 9.66
CA TRP A 39 -0.18 4.69 10.22
C TRP A 39 -0.20 5.88 11.19
N ASN A 40 -1.13 6.79 10.96
CA ASN A 40 -1.32 7.97 11.78
C ASN A 40 -2.47 7.74 12.78
N ILE A 41 -2.15 7.89 14.07
CA ILE A 41 -3.09 7.59 15.17
C ILE A 41 -4.25 8.56 15.27
N ASP A 42 -4.04 9.82 14.92
CA ASP A 42 -5.03 10.89 15.07
C ASP A 42 -6.08 10.81 13.96
N THR A 43 -5.62 10.56 12.74
CA THR A 43 -6.46 10.54 11.54
C THR A 43 -6.98 9.16 11.18
N LYS A 44 -6.44 8.09 11.79
CA LYS A 44 -6.75 6.68 11.45
C LYS A 44 -6.48 6.36 9.98
N VAL A 45 -5.47 7.03 9.41
CA VAL A 45 -5.03 6.87 8.02
C VAL A 45 -3.76 6.04 7.96
N LEU A 46 -3.72 5.07 7.05
CA LEU A 46 -2.54 4.33 6.65
C LEU A 46 -2.09 4.81 5.28
N ASP A 47 -0.91 5.41 5.21
CA ASP A 47 -0.25 5.77 3.95
C ASP A 47 0.77 4.69 3.60
N LEU A 48 0.63 4.09 2.41
CA LEU A 48 1.64 3.23 1.79
C LEU A 48 2.43 4.06 0.77
N LYS A 49 3.75 4.11 0.90
CA LYS A 49 4.66 4.93 0.08
C LYS A 49 5.83 4.12 -0.42
N HIS A 50 6.47 4.58 -1.49
CA HIS A 50 7.61 3.90 -2.11
C HIS A 50 7.28 2.44 -2.49
N ILE A 51 6.06 2.25 -3.01
CA ILE A 51 5.59 1.01 -3.62
C ILE A 51 5.47 1.23 -5.13
N LEU A 52 5.48 0.16 -5.92
CA LEU A 52 5.26 0.24 -7.37
C LEU A 52 4.23 -0.83 -7.75
N ILE A 53 2.97 -0.42 -7.91
CA ILE A 53 1.89 -1.33 -8.31
C ILE A 53 1.55 -1.06 -9.77
N PRO A 54 1.69 -2.06 -10.68
CA PRO A 54 1.32 -1.89 -12.08
C PRO A 54 -0.19 -1.79 -12.27
N LEU A 55 -0.65 -0.83 -13.08
CA LEU A 55 -2.08 -0.67 -13.39
C LEU A 55 -2.65 -1.78 -14.28
N GLY A 56 -1.80 -2.47 -15.04
CA GLY A 56 -2.20 -3.48 -16.03
C GLY A 56 -2.58 -4.85 -15.46
N ARG A 57 -2.54 -5.04 -14.13
CA ARG A 57 -2.87 -6.31 -13.49
C ARG A 57 -3.62 -6.08 -12.20
N ARG A 58 -4.32 -7.14 -11.75
CA ARG A 58 -4.86 -7.17 -10.40
C ARG A 58 -3.72 -7.21 -9.39
N THR A 59 -3.75 -6.32 -8.42
CA THR A 59 -2.89 -6.35 -7.24
C THR A 59 -3.74 -6.38 -5.99
N GLU A 60 -3.36 -7.23 -5.04
CA GLU A 60 -4.04 -7.38 -3.76
C GLU A 60 -3.17 -6.83 -2.63
N VAL A 61 -3.77 -5.99 -1.78
CA VAL A 61 -3.12 -5.44 -0.59
C VAL A 61 -3.86 -5.97 0.64
N GLN A 62 -3.15 -6.69 1.49
CA GLN A 62 -3.66 -7.28 2.73
C GLN A 62 -2.91 -6.72 3.93
N TRP A 63 -3.55 -6.70 5.10
CA TRP A 63 -2.91 -6.33 6.37
C TRP A 63 -3.31 -7.27 7.51
N VAL A 64 -2.40 -7.42 8.47
CA VAL A 64 -2.57 -8.26 9.67
C VAL A 64 -2.41 -7.39 10.91
N PHE A 65 -3.24 -7.61 11.93
CA PHE A 65 -3.29 -6.82 13.16
C PHE A 65 -2.65 -7.47 14.38
#